data_AF-A0A6J6ACL1-F1
#
_entry.id   AF-A0A6J6ACL1-F1
#
_cell.length_a   1.000
_cell.length_b   1.000
_cell.length_c   1.000
_cell.angle_alpha   90.00
_cell.angle_beta   90.00
_cell.angle_gamma   90.00
#
_symmetry.space_group_name_H-M   'P 1'
#
loop_
_entity.id
_entity.type
_entity.pdbx_description
1 polymer ?
#
loop_
_entity_poly.entity_id
_entity_poly.type
_entity_poly.pdbx_seq_one_letter_code
_entity_poly.pdbx_strand_id
1 'polypeptide(L)'
;MSKRDESGDFDDELINDEFESIIEGLSLDESSPTTYLDELDAFEDTHKFTPPVLPKKSLRIQFQEAKQSFIRWKNNRINEKPEDGAEL
;
A
#
# COMPACT_ATOMS: atom_id res chain seq x y z
N MET A 1 -64.85 8.52 8.36
CA MET A 1 -63.68 7.72 7.92
C MET A 1 -63.91 7.33 6.48
N SER A 2 -62.98 7.36 5.54
CA SER A 2 -61.63 7.89 5.46
C SER A 2 -61.36 7.84 3.96
N LYS A 3 -61.35 8.99 3.28
CA LYS A 3 -61.08 9.06 1.83
C LYS A 3 -59.72 9.70 1.53
N ARG A 4 -58.95 9.89 2.61
CA ARG A 4 -57.60 10.49 2.63
C ARG A 4 -56.50 9.46 2.90
N ASP A 5 -56.86 8.25 3.33
CA ASP A 5 -55.88 7.19 3.63
C ASP A 5 -55.60 6.31 2.40
N GLU A 6 -56.51 6.28 1.42
CA GLU A 6 -56.36 5.50 0.18
C GLU A 6 -55.40 6.19 -0.81
N SER A 7 -55.36 7.53 -0.86
CA SER A 7 -54.47 8.26 -1.78
C SER A 7 -52.99 8.13 -1.41
N GLY A 8 -52.65 7.99 -0.13
CA GLY A 8 -51.25 7.86 0.30
C GLY A 8 -50.61 6.54 -0.13
N ASP A 9 -51.37 5.45 -0.11
CA ASP A 9 -50.89 4.11 -0.51
C ASP A 9 -50.63 4.04 -2.02
N PHE A 10 -51.52 4.64 -2.83
CA PHE A 10 -51.32 4.75 -4.29
C PHE A 10 -50.16 5.68 -4.67
N ASP A 11 -49.94 6.76 -3.91
CA ASP A 11 -48.81 7.67 -4.13
C ASP A 11 -47.49 6.98 -3.74
N ASP A 12 -47.46 6.21 -2.66
CA ASP A 12 -46.27 5.45 -2.23
C ASP A 12 -45.91 4.31 -3.20
N GLU A 13 -46.91 3.62 -3.75
CA GLU A 13 -46.71 2.63 -4.82
C GLU A 13 -46.13 3.28 -6.09
N LEU A 14 -46.67 4.43 -6.52
CA LEU A 14 -46.19 5.17 -7.68
C LEU A 14 -44.74 5.66 -7.49
N ILE A 15 -44.40 6.12 -6.28
CA ILE A 15 -43.05 6.57 -5.94
C ILE A 15 -42.05 5.40 -5.97
N ASN A 16 -42.44 4.22 -5.49
CA ASN A 16 -41.59 3.02 -5.55
C ASN A 16 -41.35 2.56 -6.98
N ASP A 17 -42.37 2.54 -7.83
CA ASP A 17 -42.24 2.16 -9.25
C ASP A 17 -41.31 3.13 -10.01
N GLU A 18 -41.43 4.44 -9.76
CA GLU A 18 -40.51 5.43 -10.34
C GLU A 18 -39.08 5.25 -9.82
N PHE A 19 -38.90 4.91 -8.55
CA PHE A 19 -37.61 4.67 -7.94
C PHE A 19 -36.93 3.42 -8.53
N GLU A 20 -37.66 2.31 -8.67
CA GLU A 20 -37.16 1.07 -9.30
C GLU A 20 -36.79 1.31 -10.77
N SER A 21 -37.59 2.08 -11.53
CA SER A 21 -37.27 2.45 -12.92
C SER A 21 -35.97 3.26 -13.05
N ILE A 22 -35.68 4.14 -12.09
CA ILE A 22 -34.40 4.87 -12.02
C ILE A 22 -33.25 3.92 -11.70
N ILE A 23 -33.46 2.97 -10.79
CA ILE A 23 -32.45 1.97 -10.40
C ILE A 23 -32.14 1.02 -11.57
N GLU A 24 -33.14 0.55 -12.30
CA GLU A 24 -32.99 -0.33 -13.47
C GLU A 24 -32.23 0.35 -14.62
N GLY A 25 -32.41 1.66 -14.78
CA GLY A 25 -31.69 2.46 -15.78
C GLY A 25 -30.24 2.77 -15.41
N LEU A 26 -29.86 2.55 -14.15
CA LEU A 26 -28.46 2.60 -13.73
C LEU A 26 -27.85 1.24 -14.02
N SER A 27 -26.82 1.21 -14.87
CA SER A 27 -25.89 0.09 -14.93
C SER A 27 -25.17 -0.02 -13.57
N LEU A 28 -25.86 -0.58 -12.58
CA LEU A 28 -25.25 -1.15 -11.40
C LEU A 28 -24.47 -2.34 -11.92
N ASP A 29 -23.24 -2.10 -12.38
CA ASP A 29 -22.30 -3.17 -12.72
C ASP A 29 -22.36 -4.16 -11.57
N GLU A 30 -22.90 -5.34 -11.89
CA GLU A 30 -23.04 -6.49 -11.01
C GLU A 30 -21.69 -6.63 -10.32
N SER A 31 -21.67 -6.37 -9.01
CA SER A 31 -20.43 -6.36 -8.22
C SER A 31 -19.65 -7.59 -8.63
N SER A 32 -18.50 -7.38 -9.28
CA SER A 32 -17.59 -8.47 -9.58
C SER A 32 -17.46 -9.30 -8.31
N PRO A 33 -17.44 -10.64 -8.39
CA PRO A 33 -17.22 -11.47 -7.20
C PRO A 33 -15.87 -11.16 -6.51
N THR A 34 -15.03 -10.34 -7.15
CA THR A 34 -13.86 -9.71 -6.58
C THR A 34 -14.10 -8.22 -6.32
N THR A 35 -13.80 -7.78 -5.10
CA THR A 35 -13.72 -6.36 -4.77
C THR A 35 -12.39 -5.81 -5.27
N TYR A 36 -12.28 -4.49 -5.46
CA TYR A 36 -10.99 -3.83 -5.65
C TYR A 36 -9.95 -4.22 -4.57
N LEU A 37 -10.40 -4.49 -3.34
CA LEU A 37 -9.52 -4.98 -2.27
C LEU A 37 -9.05 -6.42 -2.49
N ASP A 38 -9.86 -7.29 -3.10
CA ASP A 38 -9.46 -8.65 -3.46
C ASP A 38 -8.47 -8.64 -4.62
N GLU A 39 -8.60 -7.69 -5.56
CA GLU A 39 -7.61 -7.45 -6.60
C GLU A 39 -6.30 -6.88 -6.04
N LEU A 40 -6.38 -5.98 -5.04
CA LEU A 40 -5.21 -5.48 -4.32
C LEU A 40 -4.49 -6.57 -3.51
N ASP A 41 -5.23 -7.46 -2.86
CA ASP A 41 -4.66 -8.60 -2.13
C ASP A 41 -4.12 -9.67 -3.10
N ALA A 42 -4.71 -9.77 -4.29
CA ALA A 42 -4.22 -10.58 -5.40
C ALA A 42 -3.01 -9.97 -6.14
N PHE A 43 -2.52 -8.77 -5.77
CA PHE A 43 -1.20 -8.31 -6.25
C PHE A 43 -0.16 -9.31 -5.77
N GLU A 44 0.23 -10.15 -6.71
CA GLU A 44 1.11 -11.27 -6.55
C GLU A 44 2.44 -10.84 -5.89
N ASP A 45 3.00 -11.71 -5.04
CA ASP A 45 4.31 -11.57 -4.40
C ASP A 45 5.48 -11.31 -5.37
N THR A 46 5.22 -11.31 -6.67
CA THR A 46 6.17 -11.10 -7.76
C THR A 46 6.92 -9.77 -7.69
N HIS A 47 6.37 -8.78 -6.99
CA HIS A 47 7.05 -7.49 -6.73
C HIS A 47 7.56 -7.32 -5.30
N LYS A 48 7.50 -8.35 -4.44
CA LYS A 48 8.07 -8.23 -3.10
C LYS A 48 9.60 -8.17 -3.18
N PHE A 49 10.15 -7.29 -2.37
CA PHE A 49 11.60 -7.17 -2.22
C PHE A 49 12.18 -8.53 -1.80
N THR A 50 12.93 -9.15 -2.70
CA THR A 50 13.73 -10.33 -2.39
C THR A 50 15.13 -9.85 -2.00
N PRO A 51 15.51 -9.89 -0.71
CA PRO A 51 16.85 -9.47 -0.31
C PRO A 51 17.89 -10.36 -1.00
N PRO A 52 18.99 -9.78 -1.53
CA PRO A 52 20.07 -10.57 -2.07
C PRO A 52 20.69 -11.42 -0.95
N VAL A 53 21.18 -12.61 -1.31
CA VAL A 53 21.89 -13.47 -0.35
C VAL A 53 23.24 -12.82 -0.03
N LEU A 54 23.33 -12.20 1.14
CA LEU A 54 24.58 -11.60 1.61
C LEU A 54 25.58 -12.71 2.00
N PRO A 55 26.85 -12.63 1.57
CA PRO A 55 27.88 -13.56 2.03
C PRO A 55 28.09 -13.38 3.54
N LYS A 56 28.11 -14.49 4.29
CA LYS A 56 28.34 -14.46 5.73
C LYS A 56 29.77 -13.99 6.00
N LYS A 57 29.94 -12.73 6.40
CA LYS A 57 31.23 -12.21 6.84
C LYS A 57 31.60 -12.81 8.21
N SER A 58 32.77 -13.44 8.29
CA SER A 58 33.31 -13.94 9.57
C SER A 58 33.51 -12.81 10.57
N LEU A 59 33.24 -13.06 11.86
CA LEU A 59 33.45 -12.08 12.94
C LEU A 59 34.86 -11.49 12.93
N ARG A 60 35.88 -12.30 12.57
CA ARG A 60 37.26 -11.82 12.48
C ARG A 60 37.44 -10.74 11.42
N ILE A 61 36.75 -10.88 10.29
CA ILE A 61 36.77 -9.89 9.20
C ILE A 61 36.09 -8.61 9.66
N GLN A 62 34.94 -8.72 10.35
CA GLN A 62 34.23 -7.56 10.90
C GLN A 62 35.10 -6.79 11.92
N PHE A 63 35.82 -7.49 12.81
CA PHE A 63 36.76 -6.85 13.74
C PHE A 63 37.97 -6.24 13.03
N GLN A 64 38.48 -6.87 11.97
CA GLN A 64 39.56 -6.31 11.16
C GLN A 64 39.11 -5.04 10.42
N GLU A 65 37.93 -5.07 9.78
CA GLU A 65 37.30 -3.92 9.11
C GLU A 65 37.09 -2.77 10.10
N ALA A 66 36.56 -3.05 11.30
CA ALA A 66 36.36 -2.05 12.35
C ALA A 66 37.69 -1.45 12.87
N LYS A 67 38.74 -2.26 12.98
CA LYS A 67 40.06 -1.75 13.38
C LYS A 67 40.67 -0.87 12.28
N GLN A 68 40.51 -1.26 11.01
CA GLN A 68 41.01 -0.49 9.88
C GLN A 68 40.28 0.85 9.74
N SER A 69 38.96 0.89 9.92
CA SER A 69 38.20 2.14 9.90
C SER A 69 38.60 3.05 11.06
N PHE A 70 38.87 2.52 12.25
CA PHE A 70 39.37 3.31 13.38
C PHE A 70 40.78 3.87 13.14
N ILE A 71 41.68 3.07 12.55
CA ILE A 71 43.02 3.53 12.17
C ILE A 71 42.91 4.65 11.11
N ARG A 72 42.04 4.48 10.11
CA ARG A 72 41.75 5.51 9.09
C ARG A 72 41.18 6.77 9.72
N TRP A 73 40.18 6.68 10.60
CA TRP A 73 39.62 7.82 11.34
C TRP A 73 40.70 8.56 12.14
N LYS A 74 41.53 7.81 12.87
CA LYS A 74 42.62 8.39 13.66
C LYS A 74 43.67 9.07 12.79
N ASN A 75 43.96 8.51 11.61
CA ASN A 75 44.90 9.09 10.66
C ASN A 75 44.30 10.27 9.87
N ASN A 76 42.98 10.27 9.63
CA ASN A 76 42.25 11.39 9.01
C ASN A 76 42.23 12.62 9.93
N ARG A 77 42.29 12.43 11.26
CA ARG A 77 42.53 13.53 12.21
C ARG A 77 43.90 14.21 12.08
N ILE A 78 44.88 13.56 11.45
CA ILE A 78 46.25 14.07 11.28
C ILE A 78 46.42 14.75 9.91
N ASN A 79 45.61 14.37 8.92
CA ASN A 79 45.62 14.95 7.58
C ASN A 79 44.39 15.83 7.38
N GLU A 80 44.57 17.16 7.41
CA GLU A 80 43.54 18.18 7.14
C GLU A 80 43.12 18.17 5.65
N LYS A 81 42.48 17.09 5.17
CA LYS A 81 41.82 17.08 3.86
C LYS A 81 40.30 17.04 4.05
N PRO A 82 39.61 18.18 3.91
CA PRO A 82 38.19 18.31 4.25
C PRO A 82 37.22 17.77 3.18
N GLU A 83 37.73 17.23 2.07
CA GLU A 83 36.92 16.97 0.86
C GLU A 83 36.37 15.55 0.73
N ASP A 84 36.76 14.59 1.58
CA ASP A 84 36.30 13.21 1.38
C ASP A 84 35.54 12.67 2.59
N GLY A 85 34.27 13.09 2.63
CA GLY A 85 33.27 12.62 3.57
C GLY A 85 32.90 11.17 3.27
N ALA A 86 33.61 10.24 3.90
CA ALA A 86 33.23 8.84 4.03
C ALA A 86 32.86 8.15 2.69
N GLU A 87 33.86 7.87 1.87
CA GLU A 87 33.70 6.87 0.80
C GLU A 87 33.37 5.51 1.42
N LEU A 88 32.22 4.96 1.01
CA LEU A 88 31.66 3.66 1.37
C LEU A 88 32.45 2.49 0.78
#